data_AF-K6U7P5-F1
#
_entry.id   AF-K6U7P5-F1
#
_cell.length_a   1.000
_cell.length_b   1.000
_cell.length_c   1.000
_cell.angle_alpha   90.00
_cell.angle_beta   90.00
_cell.angle_gamma   90.00
#
_symmetry.space_group_name_H-M   'P 1'
#
loop_
_entity.id
_entity.type
_entity.pdbx_description
1 polymer ?
#
loop_
_entity_poly.entity_id
_entity_poly.type
_entity_poly.pdbx_seq_one_letter_code
_entity_poly.pdbx_strand_id
1 'polypeptide(L)'
;MIGVKDSIYFRNYWKELNEIICTFLILKAQYLKVRICITGRYMKKIMNEQLIYEILSVVEEIPKGKVATYGQIARLIGRDKNARLVGKVLSQAEFYGRYPCHRVVNHAGRLAPGWQEQRFLLLEEGVYFKDGNHVDMKKNQWDC
;
A
#
# COMPACT_ATOMS: atom_id res chain seq x y z
N MET A 1 -20.99 -32.19 -69.47
CA MET A 1 -21.87 -31.12 -68.96
C MET A 1 -22.44 -31.67 -67.66
N ILE A 2 -22.13 -31.15 -66.48
CA ILE A 2 -22.61 -29.90 -65.85
C ILE A 2 -21.54 -29.57 -64.78
N GLY A 3 -20.95 -28.40 -64.58
CA GLY A 3 -21.45 -27.04 -64.77
C GLY A 3 -21.55 -26.36 -63.39
N VAL A 4 -20.41 -25.89 -62.88
CA VAL A 4 -20.18 -24.79 -61.92
C VAL A 4 -21.41 -24.27 -61.14
N LYS A 5 -21.64 -24.76 -59.91
CA LYS A 5 -22.35 -24.12 -58.79
C LYS A 5 -21.81 -24.84 -57.52
N ASP A 6 -21.17 -24.25 -56.52
CA ASP A 6 -21.62 -23.15 -55.69
C ASP A 6 -20.45 -22.49 -54.92
N SER A 7 -19.85 -21.46 -55.51
CA SER A 7 -18.88 -20.57 -54.84
C SER A 7 -19.55 -19.69 -53.75
N ILE A 8 -20.87 -19.50 -53.85
CA ILE A 8 -21.66 -18.64 -52.96
C ILE A 8 -21.98 -19.34 -51.63
N TYR A 9 -22.28 -20.63 -51.64
CA TYR A 9 -22.56 -21.39 -50.41
C TYR A 9 -21.34 -21.46 -49.49
N PHE A 10 -20.16 -21.70 -50.07
CA PHE A 10 -18.90 -21.74 -49.32
C PHE A 10 -18.52 -20.34 -48.80
N ARG A 11 -18.76 -19.28 -49.59
CA ARG A 11 -18.48 -17.89 -49.19
C ARG A 11 -19.44 -17.37 -48.10
N ASN A 12 -20.68 -17.86 -48.06
CA ASN A 12 -21.66 -17.51 -47.04
C ASN A 12 -21.43 -18.27 -45.72
N TYR A 13 -21.06 -19.56 -45.78
CA TYR A 13 -20.67 -20.34 -44.59
C TYR A 13 -19.46 -19.74 -43.86
N TRP A 14 -18.46 -19.26 -44.61
CA TRP A 14 -17.30 -18.57 -44.03
C TRP A 14 -17.63 -17.18 -43.47
N LYS A 15 -18.71 -16.52 -43.93
CA LYS A 15 -19.17 -15.26 -43.33
C LYS A 15 -19.85 -15.49 -41.98
N GLU A 16 -20.74 -16.48 -41.88
CA GLU A 16 -21.42 -16.81 -40.61
C GLU A 16 -20.43 -17.32 -39.55
N LEU A 17 -19.45 -18.13 -39.92
CA LEU A 17 -18.39 -18.57 -39.00
C LEU A 17 -17.49 -17.42 -38.55
N ASN A 18 -17.18 -16.45 -39.42
CA ASN A 18 -16.42 -15.26 -39.04
C ASN A 18 -17.19 -14.35 -38.08
N GLU A 19 -18.51 -14.22 -38.22
CA GLU A 19 -19.32 -13.43 -37.26
C GLU A 19 -19.41 -14.10 -35.88
N ILE A 20 -19.54 -15.42 -35.81
CA ILE A 20 -19.55 -16.15 -34.53
C ILE A 20 -18.18 -16.07 -33.84
N ILE A 21 -17.09 -16.27 -34.60
CA ILE A 21 -15.71 -16.15 -34.08
C ILE A 21 -15.42 -14.72 -33.62
N CYS A 22 -15.84 -13.70 -34.37
CA CYS A 22 -15.73 -12.29 -33.96
C CYS A 22 -16.45 -12.04 -32.62
N THR A 23 -17.68 -12.50 -32.47
CA THR A 23 -18.45 -12.31 -31.24
C THR A 23 -17.81 -13.01 -30.04
N PHE A 24 -17.31 -14.24 -30.22
CA PHE A 24 -16.59 -14.98 -29.17
C PHE A 24 -15.25 -14.33 -28.80
N LEU A 25 -14.51 -13.80 -29.77
CA LEU A 25 -13.26 -13.07 -29.54
C LEU A 25 -13.51 -11.74 -28.81
N ILE A 26 -14.56 -11.01 -29.18
CA ILE A 26 -14.97 -9.76 -28.50
C ILE A 26 -15.40 -10.05 -27.06
N LEU A 27 -16.21 -11.08 -26.83
CA LEU A 27 -16.62 -11.49 -25.48
C LEU A 27 -15.43 -11.99 -24.64
N LYS A 28 -14.51 -12.76 -25.23
CA LYS A 28 -13.25 -13.15 -24.55
C LYS A 28 -12.38 -11.94 -24.22
N ALA A 29 -12.23 -10.98 -25.13
CA ALA A 29 -11.48 -9.76 -24.88
C ALA A 29 -12.14 -8.89 -23.80
N GLN A 30 -13.47 -8.78 -23.80
CA GLN A 30 -14.23 -8.04 -22.80
C GLN A 30 -14.16 -8.73 -21.42
N TYR A 31 -14.31 -10.06 -21.37
CA TYR A 31 -14.14 -10.85 -20.14
C TYR A 31 -12.71 -10.78 -19.60
N LEU A 32 -11.69 -10.89 -20.46
CA LEU A 32 -10.28 -10.79 -20.06
C LEU A 32 -9.97 -9.38 -19.54
N LYS A 33 -10.47 -8.32 -20.17
CA LYS A 33 -10.30 -6.93 -19.72
C LYS A 33 -10.99 -6.66 -18.37
N VAL A 34 -12.21 -7.18 -18.18
CA VAL A 34 -12.93 -7.11 -16.90
C VAL A 34 -12.18 -7.91 -15.82
N ARG A 35 -11.73 -9.12 -16.11
CA ARG A 35 -10.96 -9.96 -15.18
C ARG A 35 -9.61 -9.34 -14.83
N ILE A 36 -8.87 -8.77 -15.79
CA ILE A 36 -7.63 -8.00 -15.54
C ILE A 36 -7.93 -6.78 -14.67
N CYS A 37 -9.03 -6.07 -14.91
CA CYS A 37 -9.41 -4.90 -14.12
C CYS A 37 -9.81 -5.27 -12.67
N ILE A 38 -10.58 -6.35 -12.50
CA ILE A 38 -10.98 -6.87 -11.19
C ILE A 38 -9.76 -7.39 -10.41
N THR A 39 -8.93 -8.23 -11.04
CA THR A 39 -7.70 -8.75 -10.43
C THR A 39 -6.71 -7.62 -10.12
N GLY A 40 -6.55 -6.64 -11.00
CA GLY A 40 -5.72 -5.45 -10.75
C GLY A 40 -6.26 -4.58 -9.60
N ARG A 41 -7.58 -4.44 -9.46
CA ARG A 41 -8.21 -3.72 -8.33
C ARG A 41 -8.06 -4.50 -7.02
N TYR A 42 -8.19 -5.81 -7.06
CA TYR A 42 -8.03 -6.70 -5.91
C TYR A 42 -6.56 -6.78 -5.45
N MET A 43 -5.60 -6.91 -6.37
CA MET A 43 -4.17 -6.83 -6.09
C MET A 43 -3.79 -5.47 -5.49
N LYS A 44 -4.34 -4.35 -6.00
CA LYS A 44 -4.13 -3.03 -5.37
C LYS A 44 -4.61 -2.97 -3.93
N LYS A 45 -5.71 -3.67 -3.59
CA LYS A 45 -6.23 -3.75 -2.22
C LYS A 45 -5.29 -4.59 -1.33
N ILE A 46 -4.88 -5.77 -1.79
CA ILE A 46 -3.95 -6.66 -1.07
C ILE A 46 -2.58 -6.00 -0.84
N MET A 47 -2.05 -5.31 -1.86
CA MET A 47 -0.78 -4.59 -1.77
C MET A 47 -0.79 -3.46 -0.72
N ASN A 48 -1.96 -2.90 -0.42
CA ASN A 48 -2.05 -1.85 0.62
C ASN A 48 -2.01 -2.46 2.02
N GLU A 49 -2.70 -3.59 2.26
CA GLU A 49 -2.66 -4.27 3.56
C GLU A 49 -1.28 -4.85 3.87
N GLN A 50 -0.61 -5.47 2.89
CA GLN A 50 0.75 -5.96 3.07
C GLN A 50 1.71 -4.84 3.51
N LEU A 51 1.67 -3.71 2.82
CA LEU A 51 2.47 -2.54 3.16
C LEU A 51 2.17 -2.00 4.56
N ILE A 52 0.88 -2.02 4.96
CA ILE A 52 0.47 -1.59 6.30
C ILE A 52 1.11 -2.49 7.34
N TYR A 53 1.02 -3.82 7.19
CA TYR A 53 1.66 -4.75 8.12
C TYR A 53 3.18 -4.66 8.12
N GLU A 54 3.83 -4.43 6.98
CA GLU A 54 5.29 -4.17 6.91
C GLU A 54 5.70 -2.92 7.70
N ILE A 55 4.91 -1.85 7.62
CA ILE A 55 5.16 -0.63 8.39
C ILE A 55 4.96 -0.89 9.89
N LEU A 56 3.87 -1.56 10.25
CA LEU A 56 3.50 -1.80 11.63
C LEU A 56 4.48 -2.78 12.32
N SER A 57 5.00 -3.78 11.61
CA SER A 57 6.01 -4.69 12.14
C SER A 57 7.30 -3.94 12.50
N VAL A 58 7.76 -3.02 11.65
CA VAL A 58 8.92 -2.17 11.96
C VAL A 58 8.66 -1.26 13.17
N VAL A 59 7.44 -0.74 13.31
CA VAL A 59 7.07 0.08 14.49
C VAL A 59 7.10 -0.73 15.77
N GLU A 60 6.72 -2.00 15.73
CA GLU A 60 6.76 -2.91 16.87
C GLU A 60 8.18 -3.18 17.36
N GLU A 61 9.16 -3.17 16.46
CA GLU A 61 10.58 -3.36 16.78
C GLU A 61 11.24 -2.18 17.50
N ILE A 62 10.62 -0.98 17.47
CA ILE A 62 11.20 0.21 18.10
C ILE A 62 11.28 -0.02 19.63
N PRO A 63 12.48 -0.04 20.24
CA PRO A 63 12.62 -0.38 21.65
C PRO A 63 12.04 0.72 22.56
N LYS A 64 11.60 0.32 23.76
CA LYS A 64 11.09 1.23 24.79
C LYS A 64 12.14 2.32 25.09
N GLY A 65 11.70 3.58 25.16
CA GLY A 65 12.56 4.73 25.43
C GLY A 65 13.36 5.21 24.21
N LYS A 66 13.13 4.62 23.03
CA LYS A 66 13.64 5.09 21.75
C LYS A 66 12.51 5.55 20.83
N VAL A 67 12.87 6.41 19.89
CA VAL A 67 11.97 6.93 18.87
C VAL A 67 12.54 6.74 17.48
N ALA A 68 11.66 6.55 16.50
CA ALA A 68 12.02 6.49 15.09
C ALA A 68 11.35 7.64 14.33
N THR A 69 11.97 8.07 13.25
CA THR A 69 11.33 9.02 12.32
C THR A 69 10.53 8.28 11.26
N TYR A 70 9.51 8.94 10.71
CA TYR A 70 8.79 8.40 9.53
C TYR A 70 9.74 8.06 8.36
N GLY A 71 10.83 8.81 8.21
CA GLY A 71 11.86 8.56 7.20
C GLY A 71 12.69 7.32 7.50
N GLN A 72 13.05 7.07 8.77
CA GLN A 72 13.74 5.84 9.17
C GLN A 72 12.88 4.60 8.88
N ILE A 73 11.60 4.62 9.26
CA ILE A 73 10.69 3.51 8.96
C ILE A 73 10.56 3.30 7.45
N ALA A 74 10.39 4.38 6.68
CA ALA A 74 10.33 4.31 5.23
C ALA A 74 11.60 3.70 4.62
N ARG A 75 12.77 3.97 5.20
CA ARG A 75 14.05 3.39 4.77
C ARG A 75 14.14 1.89 5.09
N LEU A 76 13.72 1.49 6.29
CA LEU A 76 13.76 0.09 6.73
C LEU A 76 12.88 -0.82 5.85
N ILE A 77 11.75 -0.32 5.35
CA ILE A 77 10.88 -1.06 4.41
C ILE A 77 11.31 -0.90 2.93
N GLY A 78 12.48 -0.32 2.64
CA GLY A 78 12.99 -0.14 1.28
C GLY A 78 12.24 0.92 0.44
N ARG A 79 11.61 1.90 1.09
CA ARG A 79 10.78 2.96 0.47
C ARG A 79 11.19 4.36 0.92
N ASP A 80 12.47 4.68 0.89
CA ASP A 80 13.12 5.89 1.45
C ASP A 80 12.36 7.22 1.24
N LYS A 81 11.67 7.40 0.11
CA LYS A 81 10.97 8.64 -0.25
C LYS A 81 9.52 8.72 0.24
N ASN A 82 9.03 7.70 0.96
CA ASN A 82 7.61 7.53 1.29
C ASN A 82 7.27 7.82 2.77
N ALA A 83 8.02 8.68 3.47
CA ALA A 83 7.74 9.05 4.85
C ALA A 83 6.29 9.54 5.09
N ARG A 84 5.71 10.27 4.12
CA ARG A 84 4.33 10.75 4.22
C ARG A 84 3.29 9.62 4.15
N LEU A 85 3.59 8.55 3.42
CA LEU A 85 2.77 7.35 3.36
C LEU A 85 2.79 6.62 4.69
N VAL A 86 3.97 6.49 5.32
CA VAL A 86 4.09 5.93 6.67
C VAL A 86 3.22 6.70 7.66
N GLY A 87 3.31 8.03 7.69
CA GLY A 87 2.47 8.84 8.57
C GLY A 87 0.97 8.63 8.34
N LYS A 88 0.54 8.47 7.08
CA LYS A 88 -0.85 8.15 6.74
C LYS A 88 -1.26 6.78 7.28
N VAL A 89 -0.43 5.75 7.11
CA VAL A 89 -0.69 4.41 7.63
C VAL A 89 -0.80 4.43 9.16
N LEU A 90 0.12 5.11 9.85
CA LEU A 90 0.12 5.18 11.31
C LEU A 90 -1.09 5.93 11.87
N SER A 91 -1.64 6.92 11.13
CA SER A 91 -2.91 7.56 11.52
C SER A 91 -4.13 6.63 11.46
N GLN A 92 -3.99 5.46 10.85
CA GLN A 92 -5.01 4.43 10.71
C GLN A 92 -4.65 3.14 11.45
N ALA A 93 -3.56 3.13 12.24
CA ALA A 93 -3.04 1.92 12.87
C ALA A 93 -4.04 1.27 13.85
N GLU A 94 -4.94 2.05 14.45
CA GLU A 94 -5.99 1.56 15.35
C GLU A 94 -6.92 0.52 14.72
N PHE A 95 -7.10 0.56 13.39
CA PHE A 95 -7.91 -0.42 12.66
C PHE A 95 -7.21 -1.78 12.48
N TYR A 96 -5.90 -1.83 12.69
CA TYR A 96 -5.07 -3.01 12.45
C TYR A 96 -4.54 -3.65 13.74
N GLY A 97 -4.61 -2.94 14.87
CA GLY A 97 -4.23 -3.49 16.17
C GLY A 97 -3.65 -2.44 17.12
N ARG A 98 -2.97 -2.92 18.17
CA ARG A 98 -2.25 -2.06 19.12
C ARG A 98 -0.76 -2.11 18.82
N TYR A 99 -0.23 -0.98 18.36
CA TYR A 99 1.18 -0.81 18.04
C TYR A 99 1.73 0.42 18.77
N PRO A 100 3.03 0.47 19.14
CA PRO A 100 3.63 1.59 19.87
C PRO A 100 3.88 2.80 18.95
N CYS A 101 2.83 3.27 18.26
CA CYS A 101 2.90 4.35 17.28
C CYS A 101 3.34 5.68 17.90
N HIS A 102 3.18 5.86 19.22
CA HIS A 102 3.67 7.03 19.94
C HIS A 102 5.19 7.18 19.88
N ARG A 103 5.94 6.09 19.61
CA ARG A 103 7.39 6.10 19.40
C ARG A 103 7.82 6.70 18.05
N VAL A 104 6.88 7.06 17.17
CA VAL A 104 7.19 7.62 15.85
C VAL A 104 7.00 9.15 15.86
N VAL A 105 8.06 9.86 15.46
CA VAL A 105 8.09 11.33 15.42
C VAL A 105 8.50 11.84 14.03
N ASN A 106 8.40 13.15 13.81
CA ASN A 106 8.89 13.72 12.55
C ASN A 106 10.43 13.78 12.49
N HIS A 107 10.98 14.18 11.35
CA HIS A 107 12.44 14.28 11.14
C HIS A 107 13.18 15.21 12.12
N ALA A 108 12.49 16.19 12.70
CA ALA A 108 13.03 17.12 13.69
C ALA A 108 12.80 16.66 15.15
N GLY A 109 12.20 15.48 15.35
CA GLY A 109 11.80 14.98 16.66
C GLY A 109 10.49 15.58 17.19
N ARG A 110 9.75 16.33 16.35
CA ARG A 110 8.46 16.91 16.73
C ARG A 110 7.40 15.82 16.89
N LEU A 111 6.60 15.96 17.93
CA LEU A 111 5.40 15.15 18.15
C LEU A 111 4.37 15.32 17.03
N ALA A 112 3.51 14.32 16.88
CA ALA A 112 2.40 14.32 15.95
C ALA A 112 1.39 15.41 16.31
N PRO A 113 0.95 16.22 15.33
CA PRO A 113 -0.01 17.30 15.59
C PRO A 113 -1.35 16.71 16.02
N GLY A 114 -1.94 17.26 17.08
CA GLY A 114 -3.26 16.85 17.57
C GLY A 114 -3.28 15.59 18.44
N TRP A 115 -2.12 15.00 18.76
CA TRP A 115 -2.02 13.84 19.65
C TRP A 115 -1.44 14.25 21.01
N GLN A 116 -2.30 14.60 21.96
CA GLN A 116 -1.89 15.16 23.25
C GLN A 116 -1.19 14.12 24.15
N GLU A 117 -1.62 12.87 24.05
CA GLU A 117 -1.15 11.75 24.87
C GLU A 117 0.25 11.29 24.47
N GLN A 118 0.70 11.57 23.23
CA GLN A 118 1.98 11.09 22.73
C GLN A 118 3.14 11.49 23.64
N ARG A 119 3.14 12.75 24.12
CA ARG A 119 4.17 13.24 25.03
C ARG A 119 4.23 12.45 26.32
N PHE A 120 3.06 12.18 26.92
CA PHE A 120 2.97 11.47 28.18
C PHE A 120 3.48 10.04 28.05
N LEU A 121 3.05 9.31 27.01
CA LEU A 121 3.50 7.95 26.74
C LEU A 121 5.03 7.88 26.54
N LEU A 122 5.60 8.84 25.83
CA LEU A 122 7.05 8.91 25.63
C LEU A 122 7.80 9.19 26.95
N LEU A 123 7.26 10.05 27.81
CA LEU A 123 7.85 10.33 29.12
C LEU A 123 7.80 9.11 30.05
N GLU A 124 6.71 8.34 30.04
CA GLU A 124 6.62 7.08 30.80
C GLU A 124 7.66 6.05 30.34
N GLU A 125 8.10 6.14 29.10
CA GLU A 125 9.18 5.31 28.57
C GLU A 125 10.58 5.87 28.83
N GLY A 126 10.70 7.06 29.45
CA GLY A 126 11.98 7.70 29.74
C GLY A 126 12.60 8.47 28.58
N VAL A 127 11.78 8.92 27.61
CA VAL A 127 12.25 9.72 26.47
C VAL A 127 12.54 11.16 26.90
N TYR A 128 13.70 11.68 26.52
CA TYR A 128 14.09 13.06 26.80
C TYR A 128 13.54 14.02 25.74
N PHE A 129 13.24 15.24 26.16
CA PHE A 129 12.71 16.30 25.30
C PHE A 129 13.64 17.51 25.31
N LYS A 130 13.78 18.17 24.16
CA LYS A 130 14.47 19.47 24.03
C LYS A 130 13.57 20.62 24.47
N ASP A 131 12.28 20.52 24.18
CA ASP A 131 11.25 21.48 24.53
C ASP A 131 9.89 20.78 24.69
N GLY A 132 8.79 21.53 24.84
CA GLY A 132 7.46 20.97 25.04
C GLY A 132 6.96 20.01 23.94
N ASN A 133 7.47 20.14 22.72
CA ASN A 133 6.97 19.44 21.53
C ASN A 133 8.04 18.67 20.74
N HIS A 134 9.32 18.75 21.11
CA HIS A 134 10.41 18.09 20.40
C HIS A 134 11.20 17.14 21.30
N VAL A 135 11.34 15.88 20.85
CA VAL A 135 12.18 14.86 21.45
C VAL A 135 13.66 15.19 21.24
N ASP A 136 14.49 14.85 22.22
CA ASP A 136 15.95 14.87 22.07
C ASP A 136 16.43 13.68 21.24
N MET A 137 16.37 13.85 19.92
CA MET A 137 16.80 12.84 18.95
C MET A 137 18.24 12.36 19.19
N LYS A 138 19.14 13.19 19.73
CA LYS A 138 20.53 12.75 19.98
C LYS A 138 20.63 11.64 21.02
N LYS A 139 19.69 11.60 21.97
CA LYS A 139 19.67 10.61 23.07
C LYS A 139 18.75 9.44 22.75
N ASN A 140 17.59 9.73 22.18
CA ASN A 140 16.49 8.78 22.08
C ASN A 140 16.25 8.26 20.66
N GLN A 141 16.97 8.70 19.63
CA GLN A 141 16.81 8.10 18.30
C GLN A 141 17.20 6.61 18.34
N TRP A 142 16.36 5.80 17.71
CA TRP A 142 16.62 4.38 17.48
C TRP A 142 17.76 4.23 16.46
N ASP A 143 18.75 3.42 16.82
CA ASP A 143 19.89 3.07 15.98
C ASP A 143 19.55 1.78 15.22
N CYS A 144 19.34 1.90 13.92
CA CYS A 144 18.81 0.87 13.03
C CYS A 144 19.45 0.96 11.63
#